data_AF-A0A450Z648-F1
#
_entry.id   AF-A0A450Z648-F1
#
_cell.length_a   1.000
_cell.length_b   1.000
_cell.length_c   1.000
_cell.angle_alpha   90.00
_cell.angle_beta   90.00
_cell.angle_gamma   90.00
#
_symmetry.space_group_name_H-M   'P 1'
#
loop_
_entity.id
_entity.type
_entity.pdbx_description
1 polymer ?
#
loop_
_entity_poly.entity_id
_entity_poly.type
_entity_poly.pdbx_seq_one_letter_code
_entity_poly.pdbx_strand_id
1 'polypeptide(L)'
;MHSRAGNKLALRARIQTGHSLRGHRFFRDFLFFRNLSNEIRFAVNKNAKRRARARYKILAYYIVSGVVSLACVLVLLHPDYAYLHVNGPINTGHDELACDDCHKPERGNLRQQLQANVQYLLGNRAKSLAVGYRAVNNYDCLHCHHRPNDRHPVSRFFAPRFREARERIEAQYCVSCHLEHTGGRVTGSMSYCNACHEKIVLDNDPITISHRQLARDENWESCLACHDYHGNHKMEVKRDFDTRITRQKLQEYFAGEGDSPYSTQKFHKARVGS
;
A
#
# COMPACT_ATOMS: atom_id res chain seq x y z
N MET A 1 44.77 -7.31 3.84
CA MET A 1 45.85 -6.33 4.13
C MET A 1 45.31 -5.27 5.10
N HIS A 2 46.16 -4.71 5.97
CA HIS A 2 45.89 -3.94 7.21
C HIS A 2 45.70 -4.83 8.46
N SER A 3 46.76 -5.23 9.19
CA SER A 3 47.82 -4.52 9.93
C SER A 3 47.44 -4.15 11.39
N ARG A 4 47.89 -5.04 12.29
CA ARG A 4 48.40 -4.89 13.67
C ARG A 4 48.36 -3.52 14.36
N ALA A 5 47.87 -3.52 15.60
CA ALA A 5 48.55 -3.04 16.83
C ALA A 5 47.65 -3.41 18.04
N GLY A 6 48.04 -4.11 19.11
CA GLY A 6 49.36 -4.26 19.72
C GLY A 6 49.51 -3.30 20.89
N ASN A 7 48.87 -3.57 22.05
CA ASN A 7 49.16 -2.85 23.30
C ASN A 7 49.41 -3.85 24.43
N LYS A 8 50.68 -4.24 24.57
CA LYS A 8 51.24 -4.90 25.75
C LYS A 8 51.68 -3.80 26.72
N LEU A 9 50.98 -3.63 27.84
CA LEU A 9 51.46 -2.77 28.92
C LEU A 9 52.49 -3.55 29.75
N ALA A 10 53.71 -3.04 29.77
CA ALA A 10 54.87 -3.64 30.41
C ALA A 10 54.78 -3.58 31.95
N LEU A 11 54.96 -4.74 32.59
CA LEU A 11 55.16 -4.86 34.03
C LEU A 11 56.67 -4.68 34.30
N ARG A 12 57.09 -3.53 34.84
CA ARG A 12 58.45 -3.35 35.39
C ARG A 12 58.41 -3.58 36.89
N ALA A 13 58.77 -4.79 37.34
CA ALA A 13 59.11 -5.06 38.72
C ALA A 13 60.63 -4.84 38.90
N ARG A 14 61.00 -3.79 39.64
CA ARG A 14 62.38 -3.49 40.02
C ARG A 14 62.63 -4.15 41.38
N ILE A 15 63.37 -5.25 41.41
CA ILE A 15 63.84 -5.88 42.65
C ILE A 15 65.10 -5.12 43.09
N GLN A 16 65.00 -4.44 44.24
CA GLN A 16 66.15 -3.84 44.93
C GLN A 16 66.39 -4.67 46.20
N THR A 17 67.47 -5.45 46.19
CA THR A 17 67.98 -6.19 47.33
C THR A 17 68.89 -5.30 48.17
N GLY A 18 68.70 -5.32 49.49
CA GLY A 18 69.69 -4.85 50.45
C GLY A 18 69.16 -3.81 51.43
N HIS A 19 68.74 -4.26 52.62
CA HIS A 19 69.33 -3.81 53.88
C HIS A 19 68.64 -4.50 55.07
N SER A 20 69.48 -5.15 55.89
CA SER A 20 69.22 -5.45 57.30
C SER A 20 68.87 -4.16 58.03
N LEU A 21 67.81 -4.17 58.86
CA LEU A 21 67.66 -3.40 60.09
C LEU A 21 66.31 -3.70 60.78
N ARG A 22 66.42 -4.17 62.03
CA ARG A 22 65.52 -3.95 63.19
C ARG A 22 64.01 -4.12 63.01
N GLY A 23 63.49 -5.10 63.76
CA GLY A 23 62.07 -5.30 64.05
C GLY A 23 61.43 -4.06 64.68
N HIS A 24 60.75 -3.26 63.86
CA HIS A 24 59.57 -2.46 64.24
C HIS A 24 58.82 -1.88 63.02
N ARG A 25 59.01 -2.43 61.81
CA ARG A 25 58.34 -1.97 60.56
C ARG A 25 57.38 -2.97 59.91
N PHE A 26 57.23 -4.17 60.46
CA PHE A 26 56.36 -5.21 59.88
C PHE A 26 54.87 -4.81 59.84
N PHE A 27 54.44 -3.88 60.71
CA PHE A 27 53.07 -3.38 60.74
C PHE A 27 52.74 -2.29 59.68
N ARG A 28 53.74 -1.54 59.17
CA ARG A 28 53.48 -0.47 58.17
C ARG A 28 53.33 -1.01 56.76
N ASP A 29 54.10 -2.02 56.37
CA ASP A 29 54.02 -2.60 55.03
C ASP A 29 52.74 -3.45 54.85
N PHE A 30 52.27 -4.11 55.91
CA PHE A 30 50.99 -4.83 55.89
C PHE A 30 49.80 -3.89 55.72
N LEU A 31 49.83 -2.71 56.35
CA LEU A 31 48.80 -1.67 56.15
C LEU A 31 48.83 -1.08 54.74
N PHE A 32 50.00 -0.90 54.13
CA PHE A 32 50.13 -0.39 52.76
C PHE A 32 49.57 -1.38 51.72
N PHE A 33 49.91 -2.68 51.83
CA PHE A 33 49.34 -3.72 50.96
C PHE A 33 47.82 -3.90 51.15
N ARG A 34 47.33 -3.76 52.39
CA ARG A 34 45.90 -3.80 52.67
C ARG A 34 45.17 -2.60 52.07
N ASN A 35 45.76 -1.41 52.09
CA ASN A 35 45.19 -0.21 51.46
C ASN A 35 45.16 -0.31 49.92
N LEU A 36 46.26 -0.79 49.30
CA LEU A 36 46.32 -1.01 47.86
C LEU A 36 45.30 -2.07 47.39
N SER A 37 45.14 -3.15 48.17
CA SER A 37 44.12 -4.18 47.89
C SER A 37 42.69 -3.64 47.99
N ASN A 38 42.43 -2.71 48.90
CA ASN A 38 41.14 -2.05 49.06
C ASN A 38 40.85 -1.08 47.90
N GLU A 39 41.84 -0.32 47.44
CA GLU A 39 41.69 0.58 46.29
C GLU A 39 41.43 -0.21 44.98
N ILE A 40 42.15 -1.31 44.76
CA ILE A 40 41.93 -2.17 43.58
C ILE A 40 40.53 -2.80 43.63
N ARG A 41 40.10 -3.32 44.79
CA ARG A 41 38.72 -3.84 44.96
C ARG A 41 37.67 -2.75 44.73
N PHE A 42 37.92 -1.52 45.18
CA PHE A 42 37.00 -0.39 44.98
C PHE A 42 36.90 0.01 43.50
N ALA A 43 38.02 0.07 42.78
CA ALA A 43 38.06 0.38 41.35
C ALA A 43 37.40 -0.71 40.49
N VAL A 44 37.63 -1.99 40.80
CA VAL A 44 36.98 -3.13 40.14
C VAL A 44 35.46 -3.11 40.39
N ASN A 45 35.03 -2.84 41.62
CA ASN A 45 33.61 -2.72 41.98
C ASN A 45 32.94 -1.51 41.30
N LYS A 46 33.63 -0.37 41.21
CA LYS A 46 33.16 0.82 40.48
C LYS A 46 33.01 0.56 38.98
N ASN A 47 33.96 -0.15 38.36
CA ASN A 47 33.88 -0.56 36.96
C ASN A 47 32.79 -1.61 36.71
N ALA A 48 32.61 -2.57 37.61
CA ALA A 48 31.51 -3.54 37.55
C ALA A 48 30.14 -2.84 37.66
N LYS A 49 29.98 -1.91 38.61
CA LYS A 49 28.78 -1.07 38.75
C LYS A 49 28.53 -0.19 37.51
N ARG A 50 29.58 0.38 36.90
CA ARG A 50 29.46 1.18 35.65
C ARG A 50 29.03 0.32 34.46
N ARG A 51 29.59 -0.89 34.31
CA ARG A 51 29.19 -1.87 33.27
C ARG A 51 27.77 -2.37 33.49
N ALA A 52 27.37 -2.65 34.73
CA ALA A 52 26.00 -3.02 35.07
C ALA A 52 25.01 -1.90 34.72
N ARG A 53 25.30 -0.64 35.12
CA ARG A 53 24.48 0.53 34.74
C ARG A 53 24.38 0.71 33.23
N ALA A 54 25.46 0.50 32.48
CA ALA A 54 25.42 0.56 31.02
C ALA A 54 24.53 -0.53 30.41
N ARG A 55 24.60 -1.77 30.92
CA ARG A 55 23.72 -2.88 30.50
C ARG A 55 22.25 -2.59 30.81
N TYR A 56 21.95 -2.06 32.00
CA TYR A 56 20.57 -1.65 32.35
C TYR A 56 20.04 -0.55 31.44
N LYS A 57 20.87 0.44 31.08
CA LYS A 57 20.47 1.48 30.11
C LYS A 57 20.16 0.89 28.74
N ILE A 58 21.02 0.01 28.22
CA ILE A 58 20.80 -0.66 26.94
C ILE A 58 19.52 -1.49 26.96
N LEU A 59 19.30 -2.29 28.01
CA LEU A 59 18.08 -3.08 28.17
C LEU A 59 16.84 -2.18 28.26
N ALA A 60 16.91 -1.09 29.02
CA ALA A 60 15.82 -0.12 29.12
C ALA A 60 15.49 0.51 27.75
N TYR A 61 16.50 0.85 26.95
CA TYR A 61 16.27 1.35 25.58
C TYR A 61 15.56 0.31 24.71
N TYR A 62 15.98 -0.96 24.75
CA TYR A 62 15.30 -2.02 24.00
C TYR A 62 13.86 -2.20 24.44
N ILE A 63 13.59 -2.25 25.75
CA ILE A 63 12.23 -2.38 26.28
C ILE A 63 11.37 -1.20 25.86
N VAL A 64 11.85 0.03 26.07
CA VAL A 64 11.10 1.24 25.69
C VAL A 64 10.84 1.26 24.18
N SER A 65 11.86 0.95 23.36
CA SER A 65 11.68 0.88 21.91
C SER A 65 10.66 -0.17 21.50
N GLY A 66 10.69 -1.37 22.12
CA GLY A 66 9.74 -2.44 21.84
C GLY A 66 8.31 -2.07 22.23
N VAL A 67 8.12 -1.41 23.37
CA VAL A 67 6.81 -0.91 23.81
C VAL A 67 6.29 0.16 22.85
N VAL A 68 7.13 1.11 22.46
CA VAL A 68 6.74 2.16 21.50
C VAL A 68 6.40 1.55 20.14
N SER A 69 7.21 0.64 19.61
CA SER A 69 6.93 -0.03 18.33
C SER A 69 5.63 -0.83 18.39
N LEU A 70 5.38 -1.58 19.48
CA LEU A 70 4.13 -2.32 19.66
C LEU A 70 2.94 -1.37 19.72
N ALA A 71 3.04 -0.26 20.47
CA ALA A 71 2.00 0.75 20.54
C ALA A 71 1.70 1.36 19.15
N CYS A 72 2.74 1.71 18.38
CA CYS A 72 2.57 2.19 17.00
C CYS A 72 1.86 1.16 16.12
N VAL A 73 2.24 -0.12 16.19
CA VAL A 73 1.59 -1.18 15.43
C VAL A 73 0.12 -1.34 15.84
N LEU A 74 -0.18 -1.32 17.14
CA LEU A 74 -1.56 -1.42 17.62
C LEU A 74 -2.42 -0.23 17.18
N VAL A 75 -1.86 0.99 17.19
CA VAL A 75 -2.54 2.19 16.68
C VAL A 75 -2.80 2.07 15.17
N LEU A 76 -1.80 1.71 14.37
CA LEU A 76 -1.96 1.58 12.91
C LEU A 76 -2.88 0.41 12.50
N LEU A 77 -3.07 -0.59 13.36
CA LEU A 77 -3.98 -1.71 13.09
C LEU A 77 -5.38 -1.51 13.69
N HIS A 78 -5.62 -0.44 14.44
CA HIS A 78 -6.92 -0.19 15.04
C HIS A 78 -7.91 0.37 14.00
N PRO A 79 -9.14 -0.16 13.91
CA PRO A 79 -10.13 0.29 12.91
C PRO A 79 -10.42 1.80 12.95
N ASP A 80 -10.50 2.39 14.14
CA ASP A 80 -10.74 3.83 14.31
C ASP A 80 -9.66 4.73 13.67
N TYR A 81 -8.48 4.18 13.39
CA TYR A 81 -7.37 4.88 12.74
C TYR A 81 -7.16 4.44 11.28
N ALA A 82 -8.12 3.71 10.69
CA ALA A 82 -8.04 3.28 9.29
C ALA A 82 -7.86 4.45 8.31
N TYR A 83 -8.34 5.65 8.66
CA TYR A 83 -8.13 6.87 7.87
C TYR A 83 -6.66 7.22 7.65
N LEU A 84 -5.74 6.79 8.54
CA LEU A 84 -4.29 6.99 8.37
C LEU A 84 -3.71 6.16 7.20
N HIS A 85 -4.47 5.19 6.70
CA HIS A 85 -4.07 4.26 5.64
C HIS A 85 -4.77 4.56 4.30
N VAL A 86 -5.64 5.57 4.26
CA VAL A 86 -6.41 5.93 3.08
C VAL A 86 -5.53 6.68 2.08
N ASN A 87 -5.45 6.17 0.85
CA ASN A 87 -4.56 6.69 -0.19
C ASN A 87 -5.21 7.79 -1.06
N GLY A 88 -5.89 8.76 -0.43
CA GLY A 88 -6.56 9.86 -1.13
C GLY A 88 -8.08 9.90 -0.92
N PRO A 89 -8.75 10.91 -1.49
CA PRO A 89 -10.18 11.11 -1.26
C PRO A 89 -11.01 9.99 -1.90
N ILE A 90 -12.01 9.51 -1.17
CA ILE A 90 -13.00 8.57 -1.72
C ILE A 90 -13.67 9.20 -2.95
N ASN A 91 -14.01 8.36 -3.92
CA ASN A 91 -14.57 8.77 -5.19
C ASN A 91 -15.96 9.39 -5.00
N THR A 92 -16.24 10.37 -5.86
CA THR A 92 -17.52 11.10 -5.83
C THR A 92 -18.72 10.14 -5.91
N GLY A 93 -19.61 10.21 -4.92
CA GLY A 93 -20.79 9.36 -4.80
C GLY A 93 -20.58 8.10 -3.97
N HIS A 94 -19.37 7.89 -3.44
CA HIS A 94 -19.03 6.87 -2.45
C HIS A 94 -18.69 7.49 -1.08
N ASP A 95 -18.91 8.80 -0.91
CA ASP A 95 -18.46 9.59 0.26
C ASP A 95 -18.99 9.08 1.61
N GLU A 96 -20.13 8.39 1.60
CA GLU A 96 -20.79 7.84 2.79
C GLU A 96 -20.53 6.35 3.00
N LEU A 97 -19.75 5.69 2.13
CA LEU A 97 -19.45 4.27 2.26
C LEU A 97 -18.44 4.00 3.37
N ALA A 98 -18.65 2.90 4.10
CA ALA A 98 -17.68 2.41 5.06
C ALA A 98 -16.50 1.74 4.36
N CYS A 99 -15.33 1.73 5.00
CA CYS A 99 -14.13 1.11 4.41
C CYS A 99 -14.35 -0.37 4.11
N ASP A 100 -15.06 -1.07 4.99
CA ASP A 100 -15.33 -2.50 4.89
C ASP A 100 -16.46 -2.85 3.91
N ASP A 101 -17.19 -1.87 3.37
CA ASP A 101 -18.11 -2.10 2.24
C ASP A 101 -17.35 -2.64 1.02
N CYS A 102 -16.15 -2.12 0.78
CA CYS A 102 -15.26 -2.51 -0.32
C CYS A 102 -14.11 -3.41 0.14
N HIS A 103 -13.44 -3.07 1.24
CA HIS A 103 -12.28 -3.82 1.73
C HIS A 103 -12.73 -4.99 2.58
N LYS A 104 -12.80 -6.16 1.96
CA LYS A 104 -13.12 -7.40 2.66
C LYS A 104 -11.86 -8.05 3.26
N PRO A 105 -12.00 -8.76 4.41
CA PRO A 105 -10.89 -9.49 5.00
C PRO A 105 -10.24 -10.45 4.00
N GLU A 106 -8.92 -10.54 4.04
CA GLU A 106 -8.17 -11.54 3.30
C GLU A 106 -8.40 -12.94 3.89
N ARG A 107 -8.30 -13.97 3.05
CA ARG A 107 -8.52 -15.37 3.44
C ARG A 107 -7.54 -15.82 4.51
N GLY A 108 -8.07 -16.55 5.49
CA GLY A 108 -7.31 -17.10 6.62
C GLY A 108 -7.10 -16.09 7.74
N ASN A 109 -6.71 -16.58 8.91
CA ASN A 109 -6.39 -15.72 10.06
C ASN A 109 -5.00 -15.06 9.92
N LEU A 110 -4.71 -14.07 10.76
CA LEU A 110 -3.43 -13.35 10.74
C LEU A 110 -2.21 -14.27 10.75
N ARG A 111 -2.22 -15.33 11.57
CA ARG A 111 -1.11 -16.30 11.62
C ARG A 111 -0.93 -16.99 10.28
N GLN A 112 -2.00 -17.43 9.63
CA GLN A 112 -1.96 -18.08 8.33
C GLN A 112 -1.47 -17.13 7.23
N GLN A 113 -1.92 -15.87 7.25
CA GLN A 113 -1.49 -14.84 6.31
C GLN A 113 0.02 -14.57 6.45
N LEU A 114 0.51 -14.38 7.68
CA LEU A 114 1.94 -14.20 7.96
C LEU A 114 2.76 -15.43 7.55
N GLN A 115 2.29 -16.63 7.89
CA GLN A 115 2.96 -17.87 7.49
C GLN A 115 3.03 -18.00 5.97
N ALA A 116 1.96 -17.68 5.24
CA ALA A 116 1.95 -17.71 3.78
C ALA A 116 2.99 -16.74 3.19
N ASN A 117 3.14 -15.55 3.76
CA ASN A 117 4.15 -14.59 3.33
C ASN A 117 5.58 -15.02 3.64
N VAL A 118 5.83 -15.67 4.79
CA VAL A 118 7.14 -16.31 5.05
C VAL A 118 7.43 -17.38 4.00
N GLN A 119 6.46 -18.24 3.67
CA GLN A 119 6.64 -19.27 2.65
C GLN A 119 6.89 -18.67 1.24
N TYR A 120 6.26 -17.55 0.91
CA TYR A 120 6.56 -16.81 -0.32
C TYR A 120 8.00 -16.28 -0.34
N LEU A 121 8.46 -15.67 0.76
CA LEU A 121 9.84 -15.17 0.87
C LEU A 121 10.88 -16.28 0.79
N LEU A 122 10.56 -17.48 1.26
CA LEU A 122 11.40 -18.67 1.15
C LEU A 122 11.33 -19.36 -0.22
N GLY A 123 10.55 -18.83 -1.18
CA GLY A 123 10.39 -19.42 -2.52
C GLY A 123 9.47 -20.63 -2.60
N ASN A 124 8.82 -21.01 -1.49
CA ASN A 124 7.89 -22.15 -1.43
C ASN A 124 6.49 -21.80 -1.95
N ARG A 125 6.23 -20.54 -2.33
CA ARG A 125 4.99 -20.09 -2.96
C ARG A 125 5.31 -19.11 -4.09
N ALA A 126 4.52 -19.16 -5.15
CA ALA A 126 4.65 -18.25 -6.28
C ALA A 126 4.12 -16.83 -6.01
N LYS A 127 3.23 -16.66 -5.02
CA LYS A 127 2.58 -15.37 -4.72
C LYS A 127 2.50 -15.13 -3.21
N SER A 128 2.72 -13.87 -2.83
CA SER A 128 2.40 -13.36 -1.50
C SER A 128 0.89 -13.27 -1.30
N LEU A 129 0.50 -13.00 -0.06
CA LEU A 129 -0.89 -12.82 0.36
C LEU A 129 -1.00 -11.47 1.07
N ALA A 130 -2.13 -10.78 0.93
CA ALA A 130 -2.37 -9.57 1.69
C ALA A 130 -2.48 -9.90 3.20
N VAL A 131 -2.26 -8.91 4.06
CA VAL A 131 -2.43 -9.07 5.51
C VAL A 131 -3.60 -8.17 5.95
N GLY A 132 -4.53 -8.72 6.71
CA GLY A 132 -5.76 -8.04 7.12
C GLY A 132 -6.82 -8.08 6.03
N TYR A 133 -6.70 -7.19 5.04
CA TYR A 133 -7.70 -7.00 3.97
C TYR A 133 -7.12 -7.35 2.60
N ARG A 134 -7.94 -7.94 1.74
CA ARG A 134 -7.56 -8.22 0.35
C ARG A 134 -7.81 -7.01 -0.54
N ALA A 135 -7.19 -7.01 -1.72
CA ALA A 135 -7.52 -6.05 -2.75
C ALA A 135 -9.00 -6.15 -3.16
N VAL A 136 -9.61 -4.99 -3.42
CA VAL A 136 -10.96 -4.86 -3.98
C VAL A 136 -10.97 -5.49 -5.38
N ASN A 137 -12.01 -6.26 -5.68
CA ASN A 137 -12.19 -6.87 -6.99
C ASN A 137 -13.62 -6.68 -7.50
N ASN A 138 -13.89 -7.15 -8.72
CA ASN A 138 -15.19 -6.96 -9.36
C ASN A 138 -16.37 -7.50 -8.57
N TYR A 139 -16.20 -8.55 -7.76
CA TYR A 139 -17.31 -9.07 -6.95
C TYR A 139 -17.76 -8.05 -5.91
N ASP A 140 -16.82 -7.30 -5.34
CA ASP A 140 -17.11 -6.23 -4.38
C ASP A 140 -17.86 -5.09 -5.09
N CYS A 141 -17.38 -4.66 -6.25
CA CYS A 141 -18.03 -3.62 -7.05
C CYS A 141 -19.45 -4.05 -7.51
N LEU A 142 -19.56 -5.26 -8.05
CA LEU A 142 -20.82 -5.79 -8.58
C LEU A 142 -21.83 -6.10 -7.47
N HIS A 143 -21.41 -6.24 -6.22
CA HIS A 143 -22.36 -6.40 -5.11
C HIS A 143 -23.40 -5.26 -5.09
N CYS A 144 -22.93 -4.02 -5.30
CA CYS A 144 -23.78 -2.83 -5.37
C CYS A 144 -24.13 -2.43 -6.81
N HIS A 145 -23.25 -2.69 -7.78
CA HIS A 145 -23.40 -2.25 -9.18
C HIS A 145 -23.92 -3.30 -10.16
N HIS A 146 -24.35 -4.49 -9.71
CA HIS A 146 -24.90 -5.50 -10.61
C HIS A 146 -26.13 -4.98 -11.38
N ARG A 147 -26.13 -5.20 -12.70
CA ARG A 147 -27.21 -4.81 -13.61
C ARG A 147 -27.43 -5.93 -14.63
N PRO A 148 -28.69 -6.34 -14.88
CA PRO A 148 -28.98 -7.40 -15.85
C PRO A 148 -28.72 -6.99 -17.30
N ASN A 149 -28.91 -5.72 -17.65
CA ASN A 149 -28.80 -5.19 -19.02
C ASN A 149 -27.58 -4.28 -19.22
N ASP A 150 -26.46 -4.57 -18.56
CA ASP A 150 -25.22 -3.84 -18.80
C ASP A 150 -24.76 -4.05 -20.25
N ARG A 151 -24.38 -2.96 -20.94
CA ARG A 151 -23.86 -3.04 -22.32
C ARG A 151 -22.44 -3.61 -22.37
N HIS A 152 -21.69 -3.47 -21.28
CA HIS A 152 -20.33 -3.94 -21.08
C HIS A 152 -20.22 -4.80 -19.81
N PRO A 153 -20.92 -5.95 -19.73
CA PRO A 153 -20.82 -6.82 -18.57
C PRO A 153 -19.44 -7.47 -18.54
N VAL A 154 -18.87 -7.63 -17.34
CA VAL A 154 -17.53 -8.20 -17.13
C VAL A 154 -17.33 -9.53 -17.87
N SER A 155 -18.35 -10.38 -17.89
CA SER A 155 -18.33 -11.69 -18.57
C SER A 155 -18.00 -11.59 -20.06
N ARG A 156 -18.39 -10.51 -20.75
CA ARG A 156 -18.15 -10.31 -22.18
C ARG A 156 -16.66 -10.19 -22.49
N PHE A 157 -15.87 -9.58 -21.61
CA PHE A 157 -14.44 -9.37 -21.83
C PHE A 157 -13.63 -10.65 -21.74
N PHE A 158 -14.12 -11.67 -21.03
CA PHE A 158 -13.44 -12.96 -20.94
C PHE A 158 -13.53 -13.81 -22.20
N ALA A 159 -14.31 -13.40 -23.22
CA ALA A 159 -14.33 -14.09 -24.50
C ALA A 159 -12.91 -14.14 -25.12
N PRO A 160 -12.45 -15.29 -25.64
CA PRO A 160 -11.07 -15.46 -26.12
C PRO A 160 -10.60 -14.42 -27.14
N ARG A 161 -11.51 -13.95 -28.02
CA ARG A 161 -11.22 -12.92 -29.02
C ARG A 161 -10.76 -11.57 -28.44
N PHE A 162 -11.03 -11.31 -27.16
CA PHE A 162 -10.60 -10.08 -26.48
C PHE A 162 -9.33 -10.26 -25.65
N ARG A 163 -8.64 -11.40 -25.76
CA ARG A 163 -7.43 -11.67 -24.97
C ARG A 163 -6.37 -10.57 -25.12
N GLU A 164 -6.03 -10.19 -26.35
CA GLU A 164 -5.02 -9.15 -26.61
C GLU A 164 -5.47 -7.78 -26.08
N ALA A 165 -6.75 -7.44 -26.22
CA ALA A 165 -7.30 -6.23 -25.62
C ALA A 165 -7.16 -6.27 -24.09
N ARG A 166 -7.54 -7.36 -23.45
CA ARG A 166 -7.43 -7.55 -21.99
C ARG A 166 -5.99 -7.46 -21.49
N GLU A 167 -5.01 -7.95 -22.24
CA GLU A 167 -3.59 -7.84 -21.88
C GLU A 167 -3.08 -6.40 -21.95
N ARG A 168 -3.64 -5.57 -22.85
CA ARG A 168 -3.25 -4.17 -23.00
C ARG A 168 -3.91 -3.24 -21.99
N ILE A 169 -5.19 -3.47 -21.73
CA ILE A 169 -6.03 -2.46 -21.07
C ILE A 169 -6.64 -2.97 -19.77
N GLU A 170 -6.91 -4.28 -19.69
CA GLU A 170 -7.56 -4.94 -18.55
C GLU A 170 -9.03 -4.58 -18.31
N ALA A 171 -9.80 -4.33 -19.38
CA ALA A 171 -11.23 -3.97 -19.35
C ALA A 171 -12.14 -4.89 -18.50
N GLN A 172 -11.68 -6.12 -18.24
CA GLN A 172 -12.38 -7.06 -17.38
C GLN A 172 -12.41 -6.63 -15.91
N TYR A 173 -11.58 -5.69 -15.45
CA TYR A 173 -11.54 -5.23 -14.06
C TYR A 173 -12.16 -3.83 -13.92
N CYS A 174 -13.07 -3.66 -12.98
CA CYS A 174 -13.73 -2.38 -12.71
C CYS A 174 -12.70 -1.29 -12.36
N VAL A 175 -11.70 -1.64 -11.56
CA VAL A 175 -10.66 -0.74 -11.07
C VAL A 175 -9.69 -0.25 -12.15
N SER A 176 -9.67 -0.88 -13.34
CA SER A 176 -8.86 -0.41 -14.47
C SER A 176 -9.40 0.91 -15.05
N CYS A 177 -10.68 1.22 -14.84
CA CYS A 177 -11.29 2.49 -15.23
C CYS A 177 -11.83 3.31 -14.05
N HIS A 178 -12.17 2.66 -12.94
CA HIS A 178 -12.75 3.27 -11.74
C HIS A 178 -11.80 3.05 -10.55
N LEU A 179 -10.65 3.71 -10.58
CA LEU A 179 -9.73 3.64 -9.45
C LEU A 179 -10.32 4.40 -8.26
N GLU A 180 -10.49 3.71 -7.14
CA GLU A 180 -10.95 4.30 -5.89
C GLU A 180 -9.85 5.15 -5.24
N HIS A 181 -10.24 6.05 -4.33
CA HIS A 181 -9.33 6.98 -3.64
C HIS A 181 -8.70 8.06 -4.53
N THR A 182 -9.33 8.42 -5.65
CA THR A 182 -8.86 9.52 -6.51
C THR A 182 -9.81 10.71 -6.54
N GLY A 183 -10.96 10.64 -5.86
CA GLY A 183 -12.04 11.63 -5.89
C GLY A 183 -12.89 11.61 -7.18
N GLY A 184 -12.35 11.05 -8.27
CA GLY A 184 -12.99 11.00 -9.58
C GLY A 184 -13.97 9.83 -9.75
N ARG A 185 -14.86 9.95 -10.74
CA ARG A 185 -15.78 8.87 -11.14
C ARG A 185 -15.12 7.88 -12.10
N VAL A 186 -14.28 8.36 -13.01
CA VAL A 186 -13.57 7.56 -14.01
C VAL A 186 -12.14 8.08 -14.15
N THR A 187 -11.17 7.19 -14.00
CA THR A 187 -9.73 7.48 -14.14
C THR A 187 -9.12 6.86 -15.39
N GLY A 188 -9.83 5.93 -16.03
CA GLY A 188 -9.43 5.32 -17.30
C GLY A 188 -9.46 6.30 -18.48
N SER A 189 -8.69 5.99 -19.52
CA SER A 189 -8.69 6.78 -20.76
C SER A 189 -10.03 6.72 -21.49
N MET A 190 -10.43 7.83 -22.11
CA MET A 190 -11.62 7.88 -22.98
C MET A 190 -11.40 7.16 -24.32
N SER A 191 -10.14 6.94 -24.73
CA SER A 191 -9.79 6.30 -26.01
C SER A 191 -9.83 4.78 -26.00
N TYR A 192 -10.16 4.20 -24.85
CA TYR A 192 -10.07 2.76 -24.56
C TYR A 192 -10.92 1.88 -25.50
N CYS A 193 -11.94 2.48 -26.12
CA CYS A 193 -12.78 1.85 -27.13
C CYS A 193 -11.95 1.23 -28.27
N ASN A 194 -10.84 1.86 -28.65
CA ASN A 194 -10.02 1.43 -29.79
C ASN A 194 -9.53 -0.01 -29.64
N ALA A 195 -9.22 -0.44 -28.42
CA ALA A 195 -8.60 -1.73 -28.16
C ALA A 195 -9.49 -2.93 -28.57
N CYS A 196 -10.80 -2.72 -28.63
CA CYS A 196 -11.79 -3.73 -29.05
C CYS A 196 -12.57 -3.32 -30.31
N HIS A 197 -12.77 -2.02 -30.54
CA HIS A 197 -13.65 -1.49 -31.59
C HIS A 197 -12.89 -0.87 -32.78
N GLU A 198 -11.57 -1.06 -32.89
CA GLU A 198 -10.74 -0.57 -34.01
C GLU A 198 -11.36 -0.86 -35.39
N LYS A 199 -11.92 -2.07 -35.56
CA LYS A 199 -12.48 -2.55 -36.82
C LYS A 199 -13.99 -2.37 -36.92
N ILE A 200 -14.55 -1.37 -36.24
CA ILE A 200 -16.00 -1.14 -36.23
C ILE A 200 -16.54 -0.87 -37.65
N VAL A 201 -17.59 -1.60 -37.99
CA VAL A 201 -18.34 -1.48 -39.25
C VAL A 201 -19.82 -1.62 -38.93
N LEU A 202 -20.62 -0.68 -39.41
CA LEU A 202 -22.08 -0.71 -39.32
C LEU A 202 -22.64 -0.60 -40.73
N ASP A 203 -23.63 -1.43 -41.07
CA ASP A 203 -24.25 -1.40 -42.39
C ASP A 203 -25.11 -0.14 -42.58
N ASN A 204 -25.88 0.21 -41.54
CA ASN A 204 -26.72 1.41 -41.50
C ASN A 204 -26.25 2.30 -40.34
N ASP A 205 -25.17 3.04 -40.59
CA ASP A 205 -24.58 3.93 -39.59
C ASP A 205 -25.52 5.12 -39.30
N PRO A 206 -26.05 5.27 -38.08
CA PRO A 206 -27.10 6.25 -37.80
C PRO A 206 -26.58 7.66 -37.53
N ILE A 207 -25.27 7.90 -37.54
CA ILE A 207 -24.66 9.19 -37.18
C ILE A 207 -24.11 9.95 -38.40
N THR A 208 -24.08 11.28 -38.32
CA THR A 208 -23.67 12.17 -39.43
C THR A 208 -22.21 11.97 -39.88
N ILE A 209 -21.32 11.61 -38.96
CA ILE A 209 -19.95 11.16 -39.26
C ILE A 209 -19.85 9.70 -38.90
N SER A 210 -19.71 8.80 -39.88
CA SER A 210 -19.72 7.35 -39.61
C SER A 210 -18.69 6.92 -38.55
N HIS A 211 -19.02 5.90 -37.78
CA HIS A 211 -18.11 5.27 -36.81
C HIS A 211 -16.82 4.80 -37.47
N ARG A 212 -16.90 4.33 -38.72
CA ARG A 212 -15.71 3.95 -39.50
C ARG A 212 -14.80 5.15 -39.74
N GLN A 213 -15.37 6.31 -40.04
CA GLN A 213 -14.59 7.54 -40.22
C GLN A 213 -13.94 7.97 -38.89
N LEU A 214 -14.69 7.97 -37.79
CA LEU A 214 -14.14 8.28 -36.46
C LEU A 214 -13.00 7.35 -36.06
N ALA A 215 -13.11 6.06 -36.36
CA ALA A 215 -12.07 5.07 -36.12
C ALA A 215 -10.80 5.33 -36.96
N ARG A 216 -10.97 5.70 -38.24
CA ARG A 216 -9.86 6.06 -39.14
C ARG A 216 -9.14 7.33 -38.70
N ASP A 217 -9.90 8.28 -38.15
CA ASP A 217 -9.38 9.56 -37.66
C ASP A 217 -8.83 9.45 -36.22
N GLU A 218 -8.78 8.24 -35.65
CA GLU A 218 -8.37 7.96 -34.27
C GLU A 218 -9.15 8.76 -33.20
N ASN A 219 -10.35 9.22 -33.53
CA ASN A 219 -11.18 10.06 -32.68
C ASN A 219 -11.96 9.25 -31.63
N TRP A 220 -11.25 8.39 -30.90
CA TRP A 220 -11.83 7.44 -29.95
C TRP A 220 -12.42 8.09 -28.69
N GLU A 221 -11.91 9.26 -28.30
CA GLU A 221 -12.46 10.01 -27.15
C GLU A 221 -13.88 10.51 -27.42
N SER A 222 -14.27 10.66 -28.70
CA SER A 222 -15.61 11.10 -29.08
C SER A 222 -16.70 10.04 -28.85
N CYS A 223 -16.35 8.76 -28.66
CA CYS A 223 -17.35 7.70 -28.49
C CYS A 223 -18.25 7.96 -27.29
N LEU A 224 -17.66 8.40 -26.17
CA LEU A 224 -18.37 8.73 -24.93
C LEU A 224 -19.14 10.06 -25.04
N ALA A 225 -18.92 10.86 -26.08
CA ALA A 225 -19.70 12.07 -26.31
C ALA A 225 -21.15 11.79 -26.71
N CYS A 226 -21.42 10.58 -27.21
CA CYS A 226 -22.76 10.12 -27.58
C CYS A 226 -23.20 8.87 -26.80
N HIS A 227 -22.26 8.02 -26.39
CA HIS A 227 -22.56 6.76 -25.71
C HIS A 227 -22.24 6.80 -24.22
N ASP A 228 -23.24 6.44 -23.41
CA ASP A 228 -22.99 5.93 -22.07
C ASP A 228 -22.43 4.50 -22.16
N TYR A 229 -21.19 4.31 -21.68
CA TYR A 229 -20.47 3.05 -21.70
C TYR A 229 -21.30 1.89 -21.14
N HIS A 230 -21.86 2.04 -19.94
CA HIS A 230 -22.68 0.97 -19.34
C HIS A 230 -24.14 1.00 -19.82
N GLY A 231 -24.56 2.07 -20.48
CA GLY A 231 -25.94 2.25 -20.96
C GLY A 231 -26.98 2.34 -19.85
N ASN A 232 -26.61 2.86 -18.67
CA ASN A 232 -27.48 2.94 -17.51
C ASN A 232 -28.23 4.29 -17.41
N HIS A 233 -27.78 5.33 -18.09
CA HIS A 233 -28.47 6.61 -18.18
C HIS A 233 -29.66 6.52 -19.14
N LYS A 234 -30.82 7.04 -18.72
CA LYS A 234 -32.00 7.20 -19.56
C LYS A 234 -31.78 8.40 -20.48
N MET A 235 -31.17 8.16 -21.63
CA MET A 235 -30.82 9.19 -22.60
C MET A 235 -31.19 8.77 -24.02
N GLU A 236 -31.43 9.77 -24.86
CA GLU A 236 -31.48 9.61 -26.30
C GLU A 236 -30.09 9.84 -26.88
N VAL A 237 -29.62 8.92 -27.72
CA VAL A 237 -28.31 9.04 -28.38
C VAL A 237 -28.43 10.04 -29.53
N LYS A 238 -27.62 11.10 -29.48
CA LYS A 238 -27.57 12.10 -30.56
C LYS A 238 -27.00 11.49 -31.82
N ARG A 239 -27.69 11.71 -32.94
CA ARG A 239 -27.28 11.26 -34.28
C ARG A 239 -26.42 12.28 -35.01
N ASP A 240 -26.60 13.55 -34.68
CA ASP A 240 -25.75 14.61 -35.20
C ASP A 240 -24.49 14.74 -34.33
N PHE A 241 -23.34 14.42 -34.91
CA PHE A 241 -22.04 14.47 -34.26
C PHE A 241 -21.71 15.86 -33.72
N ASP A 242 -22.19 16.95 -34.35
CA ASP A 242 -21.87 18.30 -33.90
C ASP A 242 -22.66 18.70 -32.63
N THR A 243 -23.72 17.98 -32.31
CA THR A 243 -24.52 18.18 -31.08
C THR A 243 -24.09 17.29 -29.91
N ARG A 244 -22.97 16.57 -30.06
CA ARG A 244 -22.44 15.65 -29.04
C ARG A 244 -22.00 16.38 -27.77
N ILE A 245 -21.86 15.64 -26.68
CA ILE A 245 -21.29 16.16 -25.43
C ILE A 245 -19.84 16.60 -25.67
N THR A 246 -19.45 17.77 -25.17
CA THR A 246 -18.07 18.25 -25.33
C THR A 246 -17.10 17.41 -24.49
N ARG A 247 -15.85 17.28 -24.95
CA ARG A 247 -14.78 16.60 -24.21
C ARG A 247 -14.60 17.19 -22.81
N GLN A 248 -14.60 18.51 -22.70
CA GLN A 248 -14.46 19.21 -21.42
C GLN A 248 -15.56 18.77 -20.44
N LYS A 249 -16.82 18.72 -20.87
CA LYS A 249 -17.93 18.33 -20.00
C LYS A 249 -17.83 16.86 -19.56
N LEU A 250 -17.31 15.98 -20.41
CA LEU A 250 -17.00 14.59 -20.03
C LEU A 250 -15.88 14.53 -18.99
N GLN A 251 -14.81 15.32 -19.17
CA GLN A 251 -13.68 15.36 -18.25
C GLN A 251 -14.10 15.88 -16.87
N GLU A 252 -14.84 16.99 -16.80
CA GLU A 252 -15.40 17.52 -15.55
C GLU A 252 -16.30 16.48 -14.85
N TYR A 253 -17.16 15.80 -15.61
CA TYR A 253 -17.99 14.73 -15.06
C TYR A 253 -17.17 13.55 -14.54
N PHE A 254 -16.17 13.08 -15.29
CA PHE A 254 -15.31 11.98 -14.88
C PHE A 254 -14.39 12.34 -13.71
N ALA A 255 -13.99 13.60 -13.59
CA ALA A 255 -13.22 14.11 -12.46
C ALA A 255 -14.05 14.25 -11.17
N GLY A 256 -15.37 14.14 -11.22
CA GLY A 256 -16.25 14.36 -10.07
C GLY A 256 -16.79 15.79 -9.95
N GLU A 257 -16.28 16.72 -10.77
CA GLU A 257 -16.46 18.17 -10.67
C GLU A 257 -17.76 18.67 -11.30
N GLY A 258 -18.31 17.91 -12.27
CA GLY A 258 -19.53 18.27 -13.00
C GLY A 258 -20.69 17.30 -12.80
N ASP A 259 -21.89 17.78 -13.13
CA ASP A 259 -23.09 16.96 -13.26
C ASP A 259 -23.00 15.98 -14.43
N SER A 260 -23.82 14.92 -14.40
CA SER A 260 -23.92 13.97 -15.50
C SER A 260 -24.27 14.67 -16.81
N PRO A 261 -23.45 14.56 -17.87
CA PRO A 261 -23.73 15.16 -19.17
C PRO A 261 -24.72 14.34 -20.00
N TYR A 262 -25.01 13.11 -19.56
CA TYR A 262 -25.94 12.20 -20.22
C TYR A 262 -27.38 12.50 -19.76
N SER A 263 -27.77 11.96 -18.60
CA SER A 263 -29.05 12.16 -17.95
C SER A 263 -28.86 11.95 -16.46
N THR A 264 -29.63 12.66 -15.64
CA THR A 264 -29.66 12.42 -14.19
C THR A 264 -30.50 11.18 -13.86
N GLN A 265 -31.37 10.74 -14.77
CA GLN A 265 -32.20 9.57 -14.60
C GLN A 265 -31.46 8.29 -15.03
N LYS A 266 -31.53 7.26 -14.19
CA LYS A 266 -30.90 5.95 -14.42
C LYS A 266 -31.94 4.84 -14.49
N PHE A 267 -31.66 3.79 -15.27
CA PHE A 267 -32.47 2.57 -15.28
C PHE A 267 -32.32 1.79 -13.98
N HIS A 268 -31.09 1.68 -13.49
CA HIS A 268 -30.76 0.97 -12.26
C HIS A 268 -29.94 1.86 -11.31
N LYS A 269 -30.35 1.91 -10.04
CA LYS A 269 -29.57 2.53 -8.96
C LYS A 269 -28.65 1.48 -8.34
N ALA A 270 -27.50 1.93 -7.83
CA ALA A 270 -26.66 1.06 -7.02
C ALA A 270 -27.38 0.73 -5.71
N ARG A 271 -27.05 -0.42 -5.13
CA ARG A 271 -27.47 -0.72 -3.75
C ARG A 271 -26.70 0.19 -2.80
N VAL A 272 -27.33 0.52 -1.68
CA VAL A 272 -26.67 1.24 -0.58
C VAL A 272 -25.63 0.30 0.05
N GLY A 273 -24.53 0.87 0.56
CA GLY A 273 -23.57 0.16 1.41
C GLY A 273 -24.25 -0.47 2.63
N SER A 274 -23.53 -1.39 3.27
CA SER A 274 -24.03 -2.16 4.42
C SER A 274 -24.04 -1.38 5.73
#